data_AF-A0A959IVM0-F1
#
_entry.id   AF-A0A959IVM0-F1
#
_cell.length_a   1.000
_cell.length_b   1.000
_cell.length_c   1.000
_cell.angle_alpha   90.00
_cell.angle_beta   90.00
_cell.angle_gamma   90.00
#
_symmetry.space_group_name_H-M   'P 1'
#
loop_
_entity.id
_entity.type
_entity.pdbx_description
1 polymer ?
#
loop_
_entity_poly.entity_id
_entity_poly.type
_entity_poly.pdbx_seq_one_letter_code
_entity_poly.pdbx_strand_id
1 'polypeptide(L)'
;EDLDKIACILDFTVRMSSDLGVIQHETEYLKSANQQLRIACEALFEDYVKVIAYYVPLEKCRNNDDWEALARQLDLFVDRLQVEPYNNPVAMQSSTDIRAKVDLEFATQRVADFINSYNQFITQGTQYYQKFDNILSAYDYEQDCQNQLPSQFEELKYDIKSTIEKFKNTYNLPEIQGSRMKNLLFGNFE
;
A
#
# COMPACT_ATOMS: atom_id res chain seq x y z
N GLU A 1 14.31 37.73 33.87
CA GLU A 1 15.05 36.44 33.89
C GLU A 1 14.13 35.25 34.16
N ASP A 2 13.51 35.09 35.33
CA ASP A 2 12.64 33.92 35.58
C ASP A 2 11.32 33.96 34.80
N LEU A 3 10.70 35.14 34.67
CA LEU A 3 9.47 35.32 33.89
C LEU A 3 9.69 35.05 32.39
N ASP A 4 10.85 35.42 31.85
CA ASP A 4 11.19 35.23 30.44
C ASP A 4 11.45 33.75 30.11
N LYS A 5 12.09 33.02 31.04
CA LYS A 5 12.26 31.56 30.94
C LYS A 5 10.93 30.83 31.02
N ILE A 6 10.05 31.22 31.93
CA ILE A 6 8.71 30.63 32.05
C ILE A 6 7.89 30.92 30.78
N ALA A 7 7.98 32.13 30.23
CA ALA A 7 7.30 32.48 28.98
C ALA A 7 7.82 31.64 27.79
N CYS A 8 9.14 31.42 27.70
CA CYS A 8 9.75 30.58 26.66
C CYS A 8 9.30 29.11 26.76
N ILE A 9 9.30 28.52 27.96
CA ILE A 9 8.85 27.13 28.17
C ILE A 9 7.36 26.97 27.83
N LEU A 10 6.54 27.96 28.18
CA LEU A 10 5.10 27.94 27.92
C LEU A 10 4.80 28.07 26.43
N ASP A 11 5.50 28.97 25.72
CA ASP A 11 5.42 29.09 24.27
C ASP A 11 5.89 27.82 23.55
N PHE A 12 7.00 27.24 23.99
CA PHE A 12 7.51 25.95 23.49
C PHE A 12 6.47 24.83 23.64
N THR A 13 5.89 24.71 24.83
CA THR A 13 4.90 23.65 25.12
C THR A 13 3.64 23.81 24.29
N VAL A 14 3.17 25.04 24.09
CA VAL A 14 1.99 25.33 23.26
C VAL A 14 2.26 25.00 21.78
N ARG A 15 3.41 25.43 21.24
CA ARG A 15 3.83 25.10 19.86
C ARG A 15 3.94 23.60 19.66
N MET A 16 4.66 22.92 20.54
CA MET A 16 4.86 21.48 20.50
C MET A 16 3.54 20.71 20.60
N SER A 17 2.64 21.12 21.49
CA SER A 17 1.31 20.49 21.60
C SER A 17 0.48 20.65 20.32
N SER A 18 0.55 21.81 19.66
CA SER A 18 -0.13 22.03 18.39
C SER A 18 0.44 21.13 17.29
N ASP A 19 1.77 21.07 17.19
CA ASP A 19 2.47 20.29 16.17
C ASP A 19 2.26 18.78 16.34
N LEU A 20 2.30 18.29 17.58
CA LEU A 20 1.95 16.91 17.89
C LEU A 20 0.48 16.60 17.56
N GLY A 21 -0.42 17.56 17.77
CA GLY A 21 -1.81 17.45 17.32
C GLY A 21 -1.92 17.29 15.80
N VAL A 22 -1.16 18.07 15.03
CA VAL A 22 -1.11 17.93 13.55
C VAL A 22 -0.58 16.55 13.16
N ILE A 23 0.52 16.11 13.76
CA ILE A 23 1.12 14.78 13.49
C ILE A 23 0.10 13.68 13.79
N GLN A 24 -0.61 13.76 14.92
CA GLN A 24 -1.62 12.78 15.29
C GLN A 24 -2.77 12.72 14.27
N HIS A 25 -3.35 13.86 13.91
CA HIS A 25 -4.46 13.93 12.95
C HIS A 25 -4.07 13.41 11.57
N GLU A 26 -2.89 13.79 11.07
CA GLU A 26 -2.40 13.34 9.76
C GLU A 26 -2.01 11.86 9.78
N THR A 27 -1.51 11.35 10.90
CA THR A 27 -1.27 9.91 11.08
C THR A 27 -2.57 9.11 11.05
N GLU A 28 -3.64 9.62 11.68
CA GLU A 28 -4.95 8.97 11.67
C GLU A 28 -5.55 8.94 10.26
N TYR A 29 -5.36 10.01 9.49
CA TYR A 29 -5.71 10.05 8.07
C TYR A 29 -4.97 8.98 7.26
N LEU A 30 -3.65 8.84 7.46
CA LEU A 30 -2.85 7.80 6.80
C LEU A 30 -3.30 6.38 7.17
N LYS A 31 -3.66 6.14 8.44
CA LYS A 31 -4.23 4.84 8.87
C LYS A 31 -5.53 4.53 8.14
N SER A 32 -6.43 5.51 8.01
CA SER A 32 -7.69 5.34 7.28
C SER A 32 -7.45 5.04 5.80
N ALA A 33 -6.53 5.77 5.15
CA ALA A 33 -6.14 5.49 3.76
C ALA A 33 -5.52 4.09 3.58
N ASN A 34 -4.71 3.63 4.55
CA ASN A 34 -4.16 2.28 4.54
C ASN A 34 -5.25 1.20 4.67
N GLN A 35 -6.24 1.42 5.54
CA GLN A 35 -7.37 0.50 5.69
C GLN A 35 -8.18 0.39 4.39
N GLN A 36 -8.42 1.52 3.71
CA GLN A 36 -9.11 1.52 2.42
C GLN A 36 -8.34 0.72 1.35
N LEU A 37 -7.02 0.87 1.29
CA LEU A 37 -6.18 0.07 0.39
C LEU A 37 -6.25 -1.42 0.71
N ARG A 38 -6.24 -1.79 1.99
CA ARG A 38 -6.38 -3.19 2.41
C ARG A 38 -7.72 -3.77 1.95
N ILE A 39 -8.82 -3.05 2.15
CA ILE A 39 -10.16 -3.47 1.71
C ILE A 39 -10.20 -3.62 0.19
N ALA A 40 -9.61 -2.68 -0.56
CA ALA A 40 -9.53 -2.76 -2.01
C ALA A 40 -8.73 -3.98 -2.49
N CYS A 41 -7.64 -4.32 -1.79
CA CYS A 41 -6.84 -5.51 -2.07
C CYS A 41 -7.63 -6.80 -1.82
N GLU A 42 -8.34 -6.89 -0.69
CA GLU A 42 -9.18 -8.04 -0.35
C GLU A 42 -10.31 -8.23 -1.37
N ALA A 43 -10.98 -7.14 -1.79
CA ALA A 43 -12.02 -7.18 -2.81
C ALA A 43 -11.48 -7.63 -4.17
N LEU A 44 -10.30 -7.12 -4.57
CA LEU A 44 -9.64 -7.52 -5.80
C LEU A 44 -9.30 -9.02 -5.79
N PHE A 45 -8.78 -9.52 -4.67
CA PHE A 45 -8.50 -10.94 -4.50
C PHE A 45 -9.79 -11.77 -4.61
N GLU A 46 -10.84 -11.41 -3.86
CA GLU A 46 -12.11 -12.12 -3.84
C GLU A 46 -12.73 -12.24 -5.24
N ASP A 47 -12.71 -11.18 -6.03
CA ASP A 47 -13.24 -11.16 -7.39
C ASP A 47 -12.51 -12.15 -8.31
N TYR A 48 -11.19 -12.28 -8.20
CA TYR A 48 -10.42 -13.22 -9.02
C TYR A 48 -10.59 -14.66 -8.58
N VAL A 49 -10.58 -14.89 -7.27
CA VAL A 49 -10.60 -16.26 -6.74
C VAL A 49 -11.99 -16.90 -6.84
N LYS A 50 -13.07 -16.10 -6.88
CA LYS A 50 -14.43 -16.56 -7.20
C LYS A 50 -14.52 -17.30 -8.52
N VAL A 51 -13.77 -16.87 -9.55
CA VAL A 51 -13.80 -17.47 -10.89
C VAL A 51 -13.29 -18.92 -10.88
N ILE A 52 -12.32 -19.20 -10.01
CA ILE A 52 -11.75 -20.55 -9.82
C ILE A 52 -12.45 -21.35 -8.72
N ALA A 53 -13.59 -20.87 -8.22
CA ALA A 53 -14.37 -21.44 -7.12
C ALA A 53 -13.63 -21.54 -5.77
N TYR A 54 -12.69 -20.62 -5.54
CA TYR A 54 -12.03 -20.44 -4.25
C TYR A 54 -12.73 -19.33 -3.47
N TYR A 55 -13.17 -19.62 -2.24
CA TYR A 55 -13.99 -18.69 -1.43
C TYR A 55 -13.32 -18.28 -0.11
N VAL A 56 -12.06 -18.65 0.11
CA VAL A 56 -11.34 -18.29 1.34
C VAL A 56 -10.81 -16.86 1.20
N PRO A 57 -11.07 -15.96 2.17
CA PRO A 57 -10.55 -14.60 2.15
C PRO A 57 -9.02 -14.57 2.16
N LEU A 58 -8.44 -13.50 1.58
CA LEU A 58 -6.98 -13.32 1.48
C LEU A 58 -6.26 -13.46 2.82
N GLU A 59 -6.81 -12.87 3.89
CA GLU A 59 -6.23 -12.93 5.23
C GLU A 59 -6.11 -14.36 5.75
N LYS A 60 -7.14 -15.19 5.56
CA LYS A 60 -7.11 -16.60 5.95
C LYS A 60 -6.20 -17.42 5.06
N CYS A 61 -6.21 -17.16 3.75
CA CYS A 61 -5.33 -17.79 2.79
C CYS A 61 -3.86 -17.60 3.17
N ARG A 62 -3.49 -16.35 3.50
CA ARG A 62 -2.13 -15.99 3.93
C ARG A 62 -1.75 -16.61 5.28
N ASN A 63 -2.67 -16.63 6.25
CA ASN A 63 -2.39 -17.13 7.59
C ASN A 63 -2.28 -18.67 7.64
N ASN A 64 -3.00 -19.37 6.77
CA ASN A 64 -3.00 -20.84 6.70
C ASN A 64 -2.05 -21.39 5.63
N ASP A 65 -1.35 -20.52 4.89
CA ASP A 65 -0.47 -20.90 3.78
C ASP A 65 -1.20 -21.71 2.68
N ASP A 66 -2.47 -21.38 2.41
CA ASP A 66 -3.34 -22.10 1.46
C ASP A 66 -2.99 -21.82 -0.03
N TRP A 67 -1.83 -21.22 -0.30
CA TRP A 67 -1.40 -20.86 -1.66
C TRP A 67 -1.32 -22.07 -2.60
N GLU A 68 -0.96 -23.24 -2.08
CA GLU A 68 -0.91 -24.48 -2.86
C GLU A 68 -2.32 -24.97 -3.26
N ALA A 69 -3.32 -24.77 -2.40
CA ALA A 69 -4.71 -25.10 -2.73
C ALA A 69 -5.25 -24.15 -3.81
N LEU A 70 -4.93 -22.86 -3.71
CA LEU A 70 -5.27 -21.85 -4.71
C LEU A 70 -4.64 -22.18 -6.08
N ALA A 71 -3.34 -22.51 -6.09
CA ALA A 71 -2.62 -22.87 -7.31
C ALA A 71 -3.24 -24.10 -8.00
N ARG A 72 -3.57 -25.16 -7.24
CA ARG A 72 -4.24 -26.34 -7.79
C ARG A 72 -5.61 -26.03 -8.40
N GLN A 73 -6.40 -25.16 -7.76
CA GLN A 73 -7.71 -24.76 -8.32
C GLN A 73 -7.57 -23.92 -9.58
N LEU A 74 -6.53 -23.09 -9.67
CA LEU A 74 -6.18 -22.36 -10.89
C LEU A 74 -5.78 -23.33 -12.02
N ASP A 75 -4.90 -24.30 -11.75
CA ASP A 75 -4.48 -25.29 -12.73
C ASP A 75 -5.67 -26.08 -13.28
N LEU A 76 -6.56 -26.56 -12.40
CA LEU A 76 -7.81 -27.23 -12.79
C LEU A 76 -8.74 -26.34 -13.63
N PHE A 77 -8.76 -25.03 -13.37
CA PHE A 77 -9.52 -24.07 -14.17
C PHE A 77 -8.90 -23.89 -15.57
N VAL A 78 -7.57 -23.76 -15.65
CA VAL A 78 -6.84 -23.65 -16.93
C VAL A 78 -6.99 -24.91 -17.77
N ASP A 79 -6.87 -26.09 -17.18
CA ASP A 79 -7.04 -27.37 -17.87
C ASP A 79 -8.45 -27.49 -18.47
N ARG A 80 -9.50 -27.07 -17.74
CA ARG A 80 -10.88 -27.05 -18.27
C ARG A 80 -11.03 -26.12 -19.47
N LEU A 81 -10.39 -24.95 -19.45
CA LEU A 81 -10.41 -24.02 -20.58
C LEU A 81 -9.66 -24.57 -21.81
N GLN A 82 -8.65 -25.43 -21.62
CA GLN A 82 -7.87 -26.03 -22.71
C GLN A 82 -8.50 -27.30 -23.31
N VAL A 83 -9.40 -27.99 -22.59
CA VAL A 83 -10.05 -29.23 -23.05
C VAL A 83 -11.35 -28.97 -23.86
N GLU A 84 -12.10 -27.92 -23.53
CA GLU A 84 -13.31 -27.48 -24.27
C GLU A 84 -13.12 -27.23 -25.79
N PRO A 85 -11.99 -26.67 -26.30
CA PRO A 85 -11.82 -26.43 -27.73
C PRO A 85 -11.54 -27.68 -28.57
N TYR A 86 -11.19 -28.83 -27.96
CA TYR A 86 -10.80 -30.02 -28.72
C TYR A 86 -11.99 -30.87 -29.23
N ASN A 87 -13.16 -30.74 -28.59
CA ASN A 87 -14.33 -31.58 -28.89
C ASN A 87 -15.33 -30.97 -29.89
N ASN A 88 -15.10 -29.73 -30.37
CA ASN A 88 -16.02 -29.09 -31.32
C ASN A 88 -15.30 -28.16 -32.31
N PRO A 89 -14.96 -28.61 -33.54
CA PRO A 89 -14.15 -27.84 -34.49
C PRO A 89 -14.86 -26.60 -35.07
N VAL A 90 -16.16 -26.44 -34.81
CA VAL A 90 -16.99 -25.33 -35.33
C VAL A 90 -17.07 -24.14 -34.36
N ALA A 91 -16.64 -24.28 -33.10
CA ALA A 91 -16.64 -23.21 -32.11
C ALA A 91 -15.38 -22.31 -32.16
N MET A 92 -14.41 -22.65 -33.02
CA MET A 92 -13.07 -22.06 -33.06
C MET A 92 -13.00 -20.63 -33.67
N GLN A 93 -14.13 -20.00 -33.99
CA GLN A 93 -14.15 -18.66 -34.61
C GLN A 93 -15.09 -17.63 -33.95
N SER A 94 -15.76 -17.96 -32.83
CA SER A 94 -16.89 -17.15 -32.37
C SER A 94 -16.75 -16.63 -30.94
N SER A 95 -16.41 -15.34 -30.79
CA SER A 95 -16.72 -14.49 -29.62
C SER A 95 -16.15 -14.84 -28.23
N THR A 96 -15.86 -16.10 -27.91
CA THR A 96 -15.33 -16.57 -26.64
C THR A 96 -13.86 -16.20 -26.46
N ASP A 97 -13.04 -16.30 -27.50
CA ASP A 97 -11.63 -15.86 -27.47
C ASP A 97 -11.49 -14.34 -27.30
N ILE A 98 -12.40 -13.57 -27.90
CA ILE A 98 -12.43 -12.11 -27.75
C ILE A 98 -12.87 -11.75 -26.32
N ARG A 99 -13.90 -12.43 -25.78
CA ARG A 99 -14.35 -12.23 -24.39
C ARG A 99 -13.29 -12.61 -23.37
N ALA A 100 -12.63 -13.76 -23.52
CA ALA A 100 -11.56 -14.18 -22.61
C ALA A 100 -10.36 -13.22 -22.64
N LYS A 101 -10.01 -12.67 -23.81
CA LYS A 101 -8.99 -11.61 -23.92
C LYS A 101 -9.43 -10.31 -23.26
N VAL A 102 -10.67 -9.88 -23.46
CA VAL A 102 -11.23 -8.67 -22.83
C VAL A 102 -11.34 -8.83 -21.31
N ASP A 103 -11.73 -10.01 -20.81
CA ASP A 103 -11.80 -10.31 -19.38
C ASP A 103 -10.40 -10.30 -18.75
N LEU A 104 -9.40 -10.84 -19.46
CA LEU A 104 -8.00 -10.79 -19.03
C LEU A 104 -7.45 -9.36 -19.06
N GLU A 105 -7.77 -8.57 -20.09
CA GLU A 105 -7.37 -7.17 -20.20
C GLU A 105 -8.00 -6.32 -19.07
N PHE A 106 -9.28 -6.52 -18.78
CA PHE A 106 -9.96 -5.86 -17.68
C PHE A 106 -9.40 -6.27 -16.31
N ALA A 107 -9.10 -7.56 -16.13
CA ALA A 107 -8.46 -8.07 -14.92
C ALA A 107 -7.07 -7.43 -14.71
N THR A 108 -6.29 -7.42 -15.77
CA THR A 108 -4.96 -6.81 -15.84
C THR A 108 -5.04 -5.33 -15.49
N GLN A 109 -5.95 -4.56 -16.11
CA GLN A 109 -6.15 -3.14 -15.81
C GLN A 109 -6.51 -2.89 -14.34
N ARG A 110 -7.42 -3.68 -13.75
CA ARG A 110 -7.81 -3.53 -12.34
C ARG A 110 -6.64 -3.75 -11.38
N VAL A 111 -5.75 -4.70 -11.69
CA VAL A 111 -4.52 -4.94 -10.91
C VAL A 111 -3.55 -3.76 -11.08
N ALA A 112 -3.38 -3.24 -12.30
CA ALA A 112 -2.57 -2.04 -12.55
C ALA A 112 -3.09 -0.82 -11.77
N ASP A 113 -4.40 -0.57 -11.77
CA ASP A 113 -5.01 0.54 -11.05
C ASP A 113 -4.80 0.43 -9.53
N PHE A 114 -4.90 -0.79 -8.99
CA PHE A 114 -4.57 -1.05 -7.59
C PHE A 114 -3.09 -0.77 -7.29
N ILE A 115 -2.17 -1.26 -8.12
CA ILE A 115 -0.72 -1.01 -7.98
C ILE A 115 -0.43 0.49 -8.00
N ASN A 116 -1.05 1.24 -8.91
CA ASN A 116 -0.90 2.69 -8.99
C ASN A 116 -1.40 3.37 -7.71
N SER A 117 -2.58 2.97 -7.21
CA SER A 117 -3.14 3.50 -5.96
C SER A 117 -2.24 3.20 -4.75
N TYR A 118 -1.68 1.99 -4.68
CA TYR A 118 -0.70 1.61 -3.66
C TYR A 118 0.56 2.46 -3.74
N ASN A 119 1.16 2.61 -4.92
CA ASN A 119 2.37 3.41 -5.11
C ASN A 119 2.13 4.90 -4.77
N GLN A 120 0.96 5.43 -5.10
CA GLN A 120 0.56 6.78 -4.69
C GLN A 120 0.50 6.90 -3.17
N PHE A 121 -0.09 5.93 -2.47
CA PHE A 121 -0.10 5.91 -1.00
C PHE A 121 1.29 5.82 -0.40
N ILE A 122 2.19 4.99 -0.94
CA ILE A 122 3.59 4.91 -0.47
C ILE A 122 4.30 6.27 -0.65
N THR A 123 4.08 6.92 -1.79
CA THR A 123 4.66 8.24 -2.08
C THR A 123 4.11 9.30 -1.12
N GLN A 124 2.79 9.36 -0.94
CA GLN A 124 2.14 10.28 -0.02
C GLN A 124 2.58 10.01 1.43
N GLY A 125 2.55 8.76 1.88
CA GLY A 125 3.03 8.36 3.20
C GLY A 125 4.47 8.81 3.45
N THR A 126 5.36 8.64 2.47
CA THR A 126 6.73 9.15 2.56
C THR A 126 6.78 10.66 2.77
N GLN A 127 5.97 11.43 2.04
CA GLN A 127 5.93 12.90 2.14
C GLN A 127 5.37 13.37 3.49
N TYR A 128 4.32 12.74 4.00
CA TYR A 128 3.77 13.05 5.33
C TYR A 128 4.79 12.78 6.44
N TYR A 129 5.46 11.63 6.41
CA TYR A 129 6.47 11.34 7.43
C TYR A 129 7.71 12.24 7.31
N GLN A 130 8.11 12.66 6.11
CA GLN A 130 9.13 13.70 5.93
C GLN A 130 8.69 15.05 6.51
N LYS A 131 7.42 15.42 6.35
CA LYS A 131 6.86 16.61 6.99
C LYS A 131 6.93 16.50 8.52
N PHE A 132 6.59 15.34 9.09
CA PHE A 132 6.71 15.12 10.53
C PHE A 132 8.17 15.24 11.01
N ASP A 133 9.12 14.66 10.28
CA ASP A 133 10.55 14.79 10.60
C ASP A 133 11.02 16.25 10.57
N ASN A 134 10.57 17.03 9.59
CA ASN A 134 10.87 18.47 9.51
C ASN A 134 10.29 19.27 10.68
N ILE A 135 9.05 18.97 11.07
CA ILE A 135 8.40 19.60 12.24
C ILE A 135 9.21 19.29 13.50
N LEU A 136 9.56 18.03 13.73
CA LEU A 136 10.29 17.63 14.93
C LEU A 136 11.74 18.15 14.95
N SER A 137 12.38 18.26 13.78
CA SER A 137 13.73 18.80 13.65
C SER A 137 13.80 20.31 13.96
N ALA A 138 12.69 21.04 13.89
CA ALA A 138 12.66 22.46 14.27
C ALA A 138 13.00 22.67 15.76
N TYR A 139 12.70 21.67 16.59
CA TYR A 139 12.95 21.69 18.04
C TYR A 139 14.41 21.33 18.39
N ASP A 140 15.22 20.87 17.43
CA ASP A 140 16.63 20.51 17.68
C ASP A 140 17.55 21.70 17.92
N TYR A 141 17.08 22.91 17.58
CA TYR A 141 17.85 24.14 17.71
C TYR A 141 17.51 24.96 18.96
N GLU A 142 16.49 24.53 19.75
CA GLU A 142 16.07 25.20 20.98
C GLU A 142 16.80 24.61 22.20
N GLN A 143 18.11 24.89 22.31
CA GLN A 143 19.04 24.32 23.32
C GLN A 143 18.60 24.52 24.78
N ASP A 144 17.88 25.60 25.09
CA ASP A 144 17.41 25.89 26.45
C ASP A 144 16.25 24.97 26.89
N CYS A 145 15.47 24.44 25.94
CA CYS A 145 14.29 23.60 26.21
C CYS A 145 14.53 22.11 25.91
N GLN A 146 15.60 21.76 25.19
CA GLN A 146 15.94 20.36 24.87
C GLN A 146 16.11 19.47 26.10
N ASN A 147 16.73 19.98 27.17
CA ASN A 147 16.97 19.20 28.38
C ASN A 147 15.68 18.89 29.17
N GLN A 148 14.56 19.50 28.78
CA GLN A 148 13.24 19.27 29.38
C GLN A 148 12.36 18.36 28.51
N LEU A 149 12.85 17.95 27.33
CA LEU A 149 12.08 17.07 26.45
C LEU A 149 12.00 15.65 27.03
N PRO A 150 10.80 15.05 27.01
CA PRO A 150 10.59 13.68 27.48
C PRO A 150 11.22 12.66 26.53
N SER A 151 11.64 11.50 27.04
CA SER A 151 12.29 10.45 26.23
C SER A 151 11.41 9.92 25.09
N GLN A 152 10.09 10.00 25.27
CA GLN A 152 9.10 9.64 24.24
C GLN A 152 9.22 10.49 22.97
N PHE A 153 9.81 11.69 23.05
CA PHE A 153 10.06 12.53 21.89
C PHE A 153 11.15 11.95 20.99
N GLU A 154 12.22 11.42 21.58
CA GLU A 154 13.29 10.75 20.83
C GLU A 154 12.81 9.43 20.21
N GLU A 155 11.96 8.69 20.93
CA GLU A 155 11.28 7.50 20.39
C GLU A 155 10.43 7.87 19.15
N LEU A 156 9.63 8.93 19.23
CA LEU A 156 8.83 9.40 18.10
C LEU A 156 9.69 9.78 16.88
N LYS A 157 10.80 10.49 17.09
CA LYS A 157 11.74 10.84 16.01
C LYS A 157 12.36 9.61 15.38
N TYR A 158 12.75 8.63 16.19
CA TYR A 158 13.26 7.36 15.70
C TYR A 158 12.21 6.60 14.87
N ASP A 159 10.99 6.51 15.37
CA ASP A 159 9.89 5.81 14.70
C ASP A 159 9.53 6.44 13.36
N ILE A 160 9.53 7.78 13.28
CA ILE A 160 9.30 8.51 12.03
C ILE A 160 10.40 8.19 11.01
N LYS A 161 11.68 8.27 11.41
CA LYS A 161 12.80 7.96 10.51
C LYS A 161 12.79 6.51 10.03
N SER A 162 12.55 5.57 10.95
CA SER A 162 12.39 4.14 10.64
C SER A 162 11.25 3.91 9.65
N THR A 163 10.14 4.63 9.81
CA THR A 163 8.98 4.52 8.92
C THR A 163 9.25 5.09 7.53
N ILE A 164 9.95 6.22 7.43
CA ILE A 164 10.41 6.77 6.14
C ILE A 164 11.27 5.76 5.39
N GLU A 165 12.21 5.10 6.09
CA GLU A 165 13.08 4.09 5.50
C GLU A 165 12.26 2.88 4.98
N LYS A 166 11.30 2.40 5.77
CA LYS A 166 10.40 1.31 5.35
C LYS A 166 9.59 1.67 4.11
N PHE A 167 9.07 2.90 4.02
CA PHE A 167 8.36 3.35 2.81
C PHE A 167 9.27 3.41 1.58
N LYS A 168 10.52 3.86 1.73
CA LYS A 168 11.47 3.96 0.60
C LYS A 168 11.99 2.60 0.13
N ASN A 169 12.21 1.67 1.06
CA ASN A 169 12.97 0.45 0.79
C ASN A 169 12.13 -0.82 0.86
N THR A 170 11.28 -0.98 1.89
CA THR A 170 10.55 -2.24 2.14
C THR A 170 9.22 -2.29 1.41
N TYR A 171 8.51 -1.17 1.35
CA TYR A 171 7.16 -1.09 0.78
C TYR A 171 7.15 -0.49 -0.62
N ASN A 172 8.28 -0.01 -1.10
CA ASN A 172 8.42 0.37 -2.49
C ASN A 172 8.46 -0.91 -3.34
N LEU A 173 7.70 -0.95 -4.44
CA LEU A 173 7.63 -2.10 -5.34
C LEU A 173 8.34 -1.79 -6.67
N PRO A 174 9.70 -1.72 -6.70
CA PRO A 174 10.45 -1.37 -7.90
C PRO A 174 10.31 -2.43 -9.01
N GLU A 175 10.12 -3.70 -8.62
CA GLU A 175 10.06 -4.85 -9.54
C GLU A 175 8.82 -4.84 -10.45
N ILE A 176 7.70 -4.29 -9.97
CA ILE A 176 6.49 -4.15 -10.77
C ILE A 176 6.65 -3.09 -11.86
N GLN A 177 7.49 -2.06 -11.62
CA GLN A 177 7.77 -1.02 -12.62
C GLN A 177 8.71 -1.46 -13.76
N GLY A 178 9.45 -2.56 -13.57
CA GLY A 178 10.43 -3.08 -14.55
C GLY A 178 10.06 -4.42 -15.19
N SER A 179 9.07 -5.15 -14.68
CA SER A 179 8.81 -6.52 -15.14
C SER A 179 7.94 -6.61 -16.40
N ARG A 180 7.97 -7.80 -17.04
CA ARG A 180 7.02 -8.25 -18.08
C ARG A 180 5.55 -7.93 -17.76
N MET A 181 5.18 -7.85 -16.48
CA MET A 181 3.84 -7.45 -16.05
C MET A 181 3.49 -6.06 -16.57
N LYS A 182 4.42 -5.08 -16.55
CA LYS A 182 4.19 -3.75 -17.13
C LYS A 182 3.95 -3.80 -18.64
N ASN A 183 4.69 -4.63 -19.38
CA ASN A 183 4.50 -4.79 -20.83
C ASN A 183 3.16 -5.49 -21.15
N LEU A 184 2.71 -6.41 -20.29
CA LEU A 184 1.39 -7.03 -20.36
C LEU A 184 0.26 -6.07 -19.93
N LEU A 185 0.52 -5.20 -18.94
CA LEU A 185 -0.46 -4.27 -18.35
C LEU A 185 -0.70 -3.01 -19.19
N PHE A 186 0.35 -2.48 -19.83
CA PHE A 186 0.30 -1.16 -20.48
C PHE A 186 0.54 -1.21 -21.99
N GLY A 187 0.71 -2.41 -22.55
CA GLY A 187 1.13 -2.58 -23.95
C GLY A 187 2.55 -2.09 -24.18
N ASN A 188 3.15 -2.50 -25.31
CA ASN A 188 4.46 -2.01 -25.71
C ASN A 188 4.36 -0.48 -25.90
N PHE A 189 4.94 0.30 -25.00
CA PHE A 189 5.39 1.64 -25.36
C PHE A 189 6.63 1.47 -26.22
N GLU A 190 6.45 1.50 -27.54
CA GLU A 190 7.50 1.98 -28.45
C GLU A 190 7.76 3.47 -28.19
#